data_AF-A0A496WKS0-F1
#
_entry.id   AF-A0A496WKS0-F1
#
_cell.length_a   1.000
_cell.length_b   1.000
_cell.length_c   1.000
_cell.angle_alpha   90.00
_cell.angle_beta   90.00
_cell.angle_gamma   90.00
#
_symmetry.space_group_name_H-M   'P 1'
#
loop_
_entity.id
_entity.type
_entity.pdbx_description
1 polymer ?
#
loop_
_entity_poly.entity_id
_entity_poly.type
_entity_poly.pdbx_seq_one_letter_code
_entity_poly.pdbx_strand_id
1 'polypeptide(L)'
;MEQKECAKCYDRQPIENFTPHYQYWDDREGTCKKCRKMLKVKFSAIQQRTYRLTHYPYNQKACSACKELLTLSKFCKKRKHRDGLSYECRPCSKIKNVPFLPQYTKDKLENERRVLEGLEPIIKKRTKGVLFSM
;
A
#
# COMPACT_ATOMS: atom_id res chain seq x y z
N MET A 1 -47.25 -7.11 -14.64
CA MET A 1 -45.80 -7.38 -14.66
C MET A 1 -45.31 -7.41 -13.22
N GLU A 2 -44.84 -8.56 -12.77
CA GLU A 2 -44.37 -8.74 -11.40
C GLU A 2 -42.96 -8.13 -11.25
N GLN A 3 -42.78 -7.29 -10.23
CA GLN A 3 -41.55 -6.51 -10.02
C GLN A 3 -41.00 -6.80 -8.61
N LYS A 4 -39.66 -6.82 -8.50
CA LYS A 4 -38.92 -7.03 -7.26
C LYS A 4 -37.89 -5.92 -7.07
N GLU A 5 -37.69 -5.50 -5.83
CA GLU A 5 -36.65 -4.54 -5.46
C GLU A 5 -35.31 -5.24 -5.22
N CYS A 6 -34.23 -4.71 -5.79
CA CYS A 6 -32.90 -5.24 -5.57
C CYS A 6 -32.34 -4.80 -4.21
N ALA A 7 -31.97 -5.74 -3.35
CA ALA A 7 -31.38 -5.46 -2.03
C ALA A 7 -30.00 -4.76 -2.06
N LYS A 8 -29.41 -4.54 -3.26
CA LYS A 8 -28.10 -3.88 -3.43
C LYS A 8 -28.16 -2.50 -4.07
N CYS A 9 -28.95 -2.32 -5.11
CA CYS A 9 -29.09 -1.03 -5.79
C CYS A 9 -30.42 -0.35 -5.52
N TYR A 10 -31.36 -1.02 -4.81
CA TYR A 10 -32.68 -0.51 -4.47
C TYR A 10 -33.58 -0.18 -5.68
N ASP A 11 -33.16 -0.56 -6.89
CA ASP A 11 -33.97 -0.42 -8.10
C ASP A 11 -35.07 -1.48 -8.14
N ARG A 12 -36.29 -1.06 -8.52
CA ARG A 12 -37.40 -1.96 -8.85
C ARG A 12 -37.25 -2.47 -10.27
N GLN A 13 -37.10 -3.78 -10.42
CA GLN A 13 -36.91 -4.42 -11.73
C GLN A 13 -37.88 -5.59 -11.90
N PRO A 14 -38.21 -5.97 -13.15
CA PRO A 14 -38.95 -7.20 -13.43
C PRO A 14 -38.29 -8.43 -12.80
N ILE A 15 -39.08 -9.40 -12.34
CA ILE A 15 -38.57 -10.65 -11.72
C ILE A 15 -37.57 -11.40 -12.63
N GLU A 16 -37.71 -11.28 -13.95
CA GLU A 16 -36.78 -11.84 -14.93
C GLU A 16 -35.34 -11.34 -14.78
N ASN A 17 -35.14 -10.16 -14.20
CA ASN A 17 -33.83 -9.59 -13.90
C ASN A 17 -33.20 -10.15 -12.62
N PHE A 18 -33.86 -11.11 -11.95
CA PHE A 18 -33.37 -11.83 -10.79
C PHE A 18 -33.13 -13.31 -11.13
N THR A 19 -32.06 -13.87 -10.60
CA THR A 19 -31.71 -15.28 -10.89
C THR A 19 -32.58 -16.20 -10.04
N PRO A 20 -33.10 -17.31 -10.58
CA PRO A 20 -33.81 -18.31 -9.79
C PRO A 20 -32.96 -18.85 -8.65
N HIS A 21 -33.56 -19.01 -7.47
CA HIS A 21 -32.92 -19.58 -6.29
C HIS A 21 -33.94 -20.26 -5.39
N TYR A 22 -33.94 -21.60 -5.44
CA TYR A 22 -34.96 -22.50 -4.88
C TYR A 22 -35.05 -22.53 -3.34
N GLN A 23 -34.17 -21.85 -2.63
CA GLN A 23 -34.17 -21.80 -1.15
C GLN A 23 -34.86 -20.54 -0.60
N TYR A 24 -35.32 -19.63 -1.46
CA TYR A 24 -36.05 -18.43 -1.03
C TYR A 24 -37.55 -18.63 -1.27
N TRP A 25 -38.35 -18.03 -0.40
CA TRP A 25 -39.82 -18.10 -0.46
C TRP A 25 -40.41 -17.53 -1.77
N ASP A 26 -39.63 -16.74 -2.51
CA ASP A 26 -39.98 -16.16 -3.81
C ASP A 26 -39.21 -16.79 -4.98
N ASP A 27 -38.53 -17.92 -4.76
CA ASP A 27 -37.74 -18.68 -5.74
C ASP A 27 -36.71 -17.83 -6.52
N ARG A 28 -36.29 -16.68 -5.98
CA ARG A 28 -35.45 -15.71 -6.68
C ARG A 28 -34.42 -15.09 -5.75
N GLU A 29 -33.21 -14.85 -6.25
CA GLU A 29 -32.19 -14.13 -5.47
C GLU A 29 -32.67 -12.72 -5.08
N GLY A 30 -32.26 -12.23 -3.91
CA GLY A 30 -32.54 -10.86 -3.45
C GLY A 30 -31.79 -9.76 -4.22
N THR A 31 -30.89 -10.12 -5.14
CA THR A 31 -30.09 -9.16 -5.92
C THR A 31 -30.28 -9.34 -7.43
N CYS A 32 -30.29 -8.23 -8.17
CA CYS A 32 -30.44 -8.28 -9.61
C CYS A 32 -29.19 -8.82 -10.32
N LYS A 33 -29.38 -9.35 -11.53
CA LYS A 33 -28.32 -9.89 -12.40
C LYS A 33 -27.16 -8.92 -12.61
N LYS A 34 -27.45 -7.61 -12.70
CA LYS A 34 -26.42 -6.56 -12.85
C LYS A 34 -25.53 -6.47 -11.61
N CYS A 35 -26.12 -6.35 -10.42
CA CYS A 35 -25.38 -6.35 -9.15
C CYS A 35 -24.60 -7.65 -8.96
N ARG A 36 -25.19 -8.79 -9.31
CA ARG A 36 -24.50 -10.10 -9.27
C ARG A 36 -23.30 -10.16 -10.20
N LYS A 37 -23.41 -9.66 -11.43
CA LYS A 37 -22.29 -9.58 -12.39
C LYS A 37 -21.17 -8.69 -11.84
N MET A 38 -21.52 -7.54 -11.26
CA MET A 38 -20.55 -6.63 -10.62
C MET A 38 -19.84 -7.30 -9.43
N LEU A 39 -20.55 -8.10 -8.63
CA LEU A 39 -19.96 -8.88 -7.56
C LEU A 39 -18.98 -9.93 -8.11
N LYS A 40 -19.37 -10.69 -9.13
CA LYS A 40 -18.48 -11.66 -9.80
C LYS A 40 -17.19 -10.99 -10.32
N VAL A 41 -17.28 -9.80 -10.90
CA VAL A 41 -16.11 -9.03 -11.37
C VAL A 41 -15.22 -8.58 -10.21
N LYS A 42 -15.80 -8.11 -9.10
CA LYS A 42 -15.04 -7.75 -7.89
C LYS A 42 -14.34 -8.97 -7.28
N PHE A 43 -15.03 -10.10 -7.17
CA PHE A 43 -14.45 -11.35 -6.69
C PHE A 43 -13.39 -11.89 -7.66
N SER A 44 -13.59 -11.78 -8.98
CA SER A 44 -12.57 -12.17 -9.96
C SER A 44 -11.35 -11.26 -9.92
N ALA A 45 -11.50 -9.96 -9.64
CA ALA A 45 -10.35 -9.06 -9.45
C ALA A 45 -9.55 -9.41 -8.18
N ILE A 46 -10.23 -9.77 -7.09
CA ILE A 46 -9.60 -10.28 -5.87
C ILE A 46 -8.92 -11.63 -6.14
N GLN A 47 -9.58 -12.53 -6.88
CA GLN A 47 -9.03 -13.83 -7.26
C GLN A 47 -7.85 -13.70 -8.24
N GLN A 48 -7.89 -12.74 -9.17
CA GLN A 48 -6.76 -12.39 -10.05
C GLN A 48 -5.59 -11.82 -9.24
N ARG A 49 -5.84 -11.02 -8.20
CA ARG A 49 -4.79 -10.56 -7.28
C ARG A 49 -4.15 -11.74 -6.54
N THR A 50 -4.93 -12.76 -6.15
CA THR A 50 -4.38 -13.99 -5.58
C THR A 50 -3.63 -14.85 -6.60
N TYR A 51 -4.08 -14.91 -7.85
CA TYR A 51 -3.41 -15.64 -8.94
C TYR A 51 -2.06 -15.02 -9.33
N ARG A 52 -1.98 -13.68 -9.39
CA ARG A 52 -0.70 -12.98 -9.63
C ARG A 52 0.33 -13.27 -8.54
N LEU A 53 -0.08 -13.57 -7.31
CA LEU A 53 0.83 -13.96 -6.23
C LEU A 53 1.32 -15.41 -6.35
N THR A 54 0.57 -16.29 -7.03
CA THR A 54 0.92 -17.70 -7.22
C THR A 54 1.67 -17.98 -8.53
N HIS A 55 1.75 -17.01 -9.44
CA HIS A 55 2.27 -17.20 -10.81
C HIS A 55 3.48 -16.31 -11.14
N TYR A 56 4.16 -15.78 -10.13
CA TYR A 56 5.49 -15.20 -10.32
C TYR A 56 6.55 -16.29 -10.46
N PRO A 57 7.69 -16.02 -11.13
CA PRO A 57 8.81 -16.95 -11.17
C PRO A 57 9.15 -17.40 -9.75
N TYR A 58 9.47 -18.68 -9.60
CA TYR A 58 9.67 -19.36 -8.32
C TYR A 58 10.35 -18.44 -7.29
N ASN A 59 9.65 -18.16 -6.18
CA ASN A 59 10.11 -17.29 -5.08
C ASN A 59 10.17 -15.77 -5.33
N GLN A 60 9.32 -15.22 -6.21
CA GLN A 60 9.20 -13.77 -6.40
C GLN A 60 7.80 -13.24 -6.08
N LYS A 61 7.72 -11.98 -5.63
CA LYS A 61 6.49 -11.26 -5.29
C LYS A 61 6.67 -9.76 -5.57
N ALA A 62 5.63 -9.12 -6.08
CA ALA A 62 5.63 -7.67 -6.28
C ALA A 62 5.33 -6.92 -4.98
N CYS A 63 6.10 -5.87 -4.69
CA CYS A 63 5.85 -4.98 -3.57
C CYS A 63 4.64 -4.07 -3.85
N SER A 64 3.68 -3.99 -2.92
CA SER A 64 2.51 -3.11 -3.11
C SER A 64 2.83 -1.61 -3.12
N ALA A 65 3.97 -1.22 -2.52
CA ALA A 65 4.42 0.17 -2.40
C ALA A 65 5.31 0.62 -3.57
N CYS A 66 6.49 0.00 -3.74
CA CYS A 66 7.41 0.36 -4.84
C CYS A 66 7.11 -0.33 -6.18
N LYS A 67 6.15 -1.27 -6.22
CA LYS A 67 5.75 -2.05 -7.43
C LYS A 67 6.85 -2.93 -8.05
N GLU A 68 8.04 -2.96 -7.47
CA GLU A 68 9.13 -3.82 -7.92
C GLU A 68 8.89 -5.29 -7.64
N LEU A 69 9.45 -6.12 -8.52
CA LEU A 69 9.47 -7.56 -8.36
C LEU A 69 10.67 -8.01 -7.56
N LEU A 70 10.42 -8.59 -6.38
CA LEU A 70 11.46 -8.92 -5.42
C LEU A 70 11.32 -10.36 -4.97
N THR A 71 12.42 -10.96 -4.52
CA THR A 71 12.38 -12.31 -3.93
C THR A 71 11.61 -12.33 -2.61
N LEU A 72 10.98 -13.46 -2.27
CA LEU A 72 10.21 -13.62 -1.03
C LEU A 72 11.01 -13.27 0.24
N SER A 73 12.34 -13.47 0.21
CA SER A 73 13.26 -13.10 1.30
C SER A 73 13.26 -11.61 1.64
N LYS A 74 12.92 -10.75 0.68
CA LYS A 74 12.84 -9.29 0.85
C LYS A 74 11.54 -8.84 1.53
N PHE A 75 10.63 -9.75 1.83
CA PHE A 75 9.37 -9.48 2.54
C PHE A 75 9.47 -9.87 4.03
N CYS A 76 8.61 -9.29 4.86
CA CYS A 76 8.50 -9.63 6.28
C CYS A 76 7.54 -10.81 6.45
N LYS A 77 7.82 -11.72 7.38
CA LYS A 77 6.88 -12.79 7.73
C LYS A 77 5.70 -12.21 8.51
N LYS A 78 4.48 -12.52 8.08
CA LYS A 78 3.23 -12.08 8.73
C LYS A 78 2.23 -13.24 8.76
N ARG A 79 2.10 -13.87 9.93
CA ARG A 79 1.23 -15.05 10.15
C ARG A 79 -0.24 -14.84 9.78
N LYS A 80 -0.75 -13.60 9.89
CA LYS A 80 -2.14 -13.26 9.57
C LYS A 80 -2.44 -13.19 8.07
N HIS A 81 -1.43 -13.23 7.21
CA HIS A 81 -1.61 -13.14 5.76
C HIS A 81 -1.66 -14.53 5.13
N ARG A 82 -2.43 -14.66 4.05
CA ARG A 82 -2.67 -15.94 3.37
C ARG A 82 -1.38 -16.63 2.90
N ASP A 83 -0.39 -15.86 2.46
CA ASP A 83 0.91 -16.35 1.99
C ASP A 83 2.01 -16.25 3.07
N GLY A 84 1.64 -15.90 4.31
CA GLY A 84 2.58 -15.75 5.43
C GLY A 84 3.57 -14.59 5.28
N LEU A 85 3.40 -13.70 4.28
CA LEU A 85 4.32 -12.61 3.97
C LEU A 85 3.59 -11.26 3.89
N SER A 86 4.31 -10.17 4.17
CA SER A 86 3.79 -8.81 4.01
C SER A 86 3.46 -8.49 2.55
N TYR A 87 2.54 -7.57 2.32
CA TYR A 87 2.24 -7.06 0.96
C TYR A 87 3.35 -6.15 0.41
N GLU A 88 4.18 -5.61 1.29
CA GLU A 88 5.26 -4.67 1.00
C GLU A 88 6.63 -5.26 1.37
N CYS A 89 7.67 -4.83 0.69
CA CYS A 89 9.04 -5.23 1.00
C CYS A 89 9.53 -4.62 2.32
N ARG A 90 10.57 -5.21 2.91
CA ARG A 90 11.19 -4.77 4.17
C ARG A 90 11.55 -3.27 4.17
N PRO A 91 12.16 -2.69 3.12
CA PRO A 91 12.43 -1.25 3.07
C PRO A 91 11.16 -0.41 3.16
N CYS A 92 10.16 -0.69 2.33
CA CYS A 92 8.89 0.04 2.35
C CYS A 92 8.16 -0.11 3.69
N SER A 93 8.25 -1.28 4.33
CA SER A 93 7.65 -1.50 5.63
C SER A 93 8.35 -0.67 6.72
N LYS A 94 9.67 -0.49 6.66
CA LYS A 94 10.40 0.38 7.60
C LYS A 94 9.99 1.85 7.44
N ILE A 95 9.80 2.31 6.21
CA ILE A 95 9.36 3.69 5.92
C ILE A 95 7.94 3.95 6.43
N LYS A 96 7.06 2.95 6.45
CA LYS A 96 5.71 3.11 7.03
C LYS A 96 5.68 3.07 8.55
N ASN A 97 6.59 2.32 9.16
CA ASN A 97 6.65 2.13 10.61
C ASN A 97 7.56 3.13 11.32
N VAL A 98 8.16 4.09 10.60
CA VAL A 98 8.67 5.27 11.30
C VAL A 98 7.46 6.00 11.87
N PRO A 99 7.36 6.16 13.20
CA PRO A 99 6.39 7.09 13.76
C PRO A 99 6.62 8.42 13.05
N PHE A 100 5.53 9.06 12.64
CA PHE A 100 5.55 10.36 11.97
C PHE A 100 6.51 11.28 12.76
N LEU A 101 7.76 11.40 12.32
CA LEU A 101 8.71 12.33 12.93
C LEU A 101 8.21 13.69 12.47
N PRO A 102 7.62 14.51 13.34
CA PRO A 102 7.33 15.88 12.96
C PRO A 102 8.71 16.52 12.74
N GLN A 103 9.01 16.90 11.50
CA GLN A 103 9.99 17.95 11.19
C GLN A 103 11.45 17.75 11.65
N TYR A 104 11.97 16.51 11.76
CA TYR A 104 13.36 16.25 12.20
C TYR A 104 14.49 16.73 11.24
N THR A 105 14.27 17.62 10.28
CA THR A 105 15.34 17.98 9.33
C THR A 105 15.51 19.45 8.99
N LYS A 106 14.80 20.40 9.63
CA LYS A 106 15.18 21.83 9.46
C LYS A 106 16.14 22.28 10.54
N ASP A 107 15.77 22.12 11.80
CA ASP A 107 16.57 22.66 12.91
C ASP A 107 17.93 21.98 13.07
N LYS A 108 18.04 20.68 12.79
CA LYS A 108 19.33 19.97 12.87
C LYS A 108 20.27 20.31 11.71
N LEU A 109 19.75 20.44 10.48
CA LEU A 109 20.54 20.90 9.32
C LEU A 109 20.91 22.38 9.45
N GLU A 110 20.04 23.22 10.02
CA GLU A 110 20.34 24.63 10.27
C GLU A 110 21.33 24.80 11.42
N ASN A 111 21.25 23.97 12.48
CA ASN A 111 22.24 23.96 13.56
C ASN A 111 23.60 23.42 13.09
N GLU A 112 23.63 22.35 12.27
CA GLU A 112 24.87 21.88 11.63
C GLU A 112 25.46 22.93 10.68
N ARG A 113 24.63 23.67 9.94
CA ARG A 113 25.07 24.80 9.09
C ARG A 113 25.62 25.97 9.90
N ARG A 114 24.95 26.37 11.00
CA ARG A 114 25.43 27.42 11.93
C ARG A 114 26.73 27.04 12.64
N VAL A 115 26.92 25.76 12.99
CA VAL A 115 28.16 25.27 13.58
C VAL A 115 29.33 25.37 12.59
N LEU A 116 29.11 25.06 11.31
CA LEU A 116 30.14 25.21 10.27
C LEU A 116 30.45 26.69 9.95
N GLU A 117 29.42 27.54 9.85
CA GLU A 117 29.60 28.99 9.61
C GLU A 117 30.23 29.71 10.82
N GLY A 118 29.97 29.24 12.04
CA GLY A 118 30.56 29.79 13.28
C GLY A 118 32.03 29.39 13.51
N LEU A 119 32.56 28.40 12.80
CA LEU A 119 33.96 27.96 12.88
C LEU A 119 34.89 28.71 11.89
N GLU A 120 34.35 29.35 10.86
CA GLU A 120 35.13 30.15 9.90
C GLU A 120 35.95 31.30 10.52
N PRO A 121 35.49 32.06 11.54
CA PRO A 121 36.30 33.11 12.16
C PRO A 121 37.43 32.57 13.07
N ILE A 122 37.44 31.27 13.41
CA ILE A 122 38.50 30.66 14.24
C ILE A 122 39.68 30.19 13.36
N ILE A 123 39.41 29.68 12.15
CA ILE A 123 40.46 29.20 11.23
C ILE A 123 41.30 30.36 10.67
N LYS A 124 40.68 31.53 10.39
CA LYS A 124 41.40 32.72 9.86
C LYS A 124 42.28 33.45 10.88
N LYS A 125 42.13 33.19 12.19
CA LYS A 125 42.98 33.79 13.23
C LYS A 125 44.24 32.98 13.52
N ARG A 126 44.34 31.72 13.09
CA ARG A 126 45.52 30.86 13.33
C ARG A 126 46.61 30.98 12.26
N THR A 127 46.31 31.48 11.06
CA THR A 127 47.30 31.62 9.97
C THR A 127 47.97 32.99 9.89
N LYS A 128 47.56 33.97 10.72
CA LYS A 128 48.17 35.32 10.77
C LYS A 128 49.25 35.49 11.86
N GLY A 129 49.73 34.40 12.45
CA GLY A 129 50.66 34.42 13.60
C GLY A 129 51.98 33.66 13.41
N VAL A 130 52.30 33.21 12.20
CA VAL A 130 53.61 32.59 11.90
C VAL A 130 54.15 33.14 10.59
N LEU A 131 54.65 34.38 10.63
CA LEU A 131 55.68 34.82 9.70
C LEU A 131 56.99 34.75 10.47
N PHE A 132 57.73 33.72 10.13
CA PHE A 132 59.10 33.44 10.55
C PHE A 132 59.99 34.66 10.28
N SER A 133 60.71 35.09 11.32
CA SER A 133 61.90 35.92 11.20
C SER A 133 62.98 35.14 10.44
N MET A 134 63.52 35.72 9.37
CA MET A 134 64.87 35.47 8.85
C MET A 134 65.47 36.81 8.46
#